data_AF-A0A0Q6JJ83-F1
#
_entry.id   AF-A0A0Q6JJ83-F1
#
_cell.length_a   1.000
_cell.length_b   1.000
_cell.length_c   1.000
_cell.angle_alpha   90.00
_cell.angle_beta   90.00
_cell.angle_gamma   90.00
#
_symmetry.space_group_name_H-M   'P 1'
#
loop_
_entity.id
_entity.type
_entity.pdbx_description
1 polymer ?
#
loop_
_entity_poly.entity_id
_entity_poly.type
_entity_poly.pdbx_seq_one_letter_code
_entity_poly.pdbx_strand_id
1 'polypeptide(L)'
;MSSGAASAEVVDLDILPGLSVGQRTPYGVGCTYIAVARTADASGPRVDIAPLDSDSIMPIEEFAWQFDHYWSSPVIAGYKVSLWTPTTPGEHSLMAYETSAGGPVATVTVNPATPVGPLCLVAP
;
A
#
# COMPACT_ATOMS: atom_id res chain seq x y z
N MET A 1 21.55 31.05 8.11
CA MET A 1 21.62 29.60 8.41
C MET A 1 20.38 28.96 7.80
N SER A 2 20.57 27.88 7.04
CA SER A 2 19.60 27.28 6.12
C SER A 2 18.29 26.89 6.81
N SER A 3 17.15 27.29 6.25
CA SER A 3 15.84 26.70 6.54
C SER A 3 15.81 25.30 5.94
N GLY A 4 15.87 24.25 6.76
CA GLY A 4 15.74 22.88 6.29
C GLY A 4 14.37 22.66 5.68
N ALA A 5 14.30 22.50 4.36
CA ALA A 5 13.14 21.93 3.72
C ALA A 5 13.09 20.46 4.12
N ALA A 6 12.33 20.14 5.16
CA ALA A 6 11.83 18.78 5.35
C ALA A 6 10.59 18.66 4.46
N SER A 7 10.73 17.99 3.32
CA SER A 7 9.60 17.65 2.46
C SER A 7 9.96 16.39 1.68
N ALA A 8 9.89 15.20 2.30
CA ALA A 8 9.63 14.01 1.48
C ALA A 8 8.13 13.85 1.31
N GLU A 9 7.57 14.85 0.64
CA GLU A 9 6.23 14.80 0.10
C GLU A 9 6.09 13.48 -0.68
N VAL A 10 5.20 12.62 -0.21
CA VAL A 10 4.83 11.43 -0.97
C VAL A 10 4.08 11.95 -2.19
N VAL A 11 4.64 11.73 -3.37
CA VAL A 11 4.14 12.34 -4.61
C VAL A 11 3.18 11.43 -5.36
N ASP A 12 3.17 10.15 -5.04
CA ASP A 12 2.35 9.16 -5.73
C ASP A 12 2.15 7.89 -4.89
N LEU A 13 1.05 7.20 -5.13
CA LEU A 13 0.74 5.87 -4.59
C LEU A 13 0.02 5.04 -5.67
N ASP A 14 0.56 3.86 -5.94
CA ASP A 14 -0.03 2.90 -6.87
C ASP A 14 -0.17 1.52 -6.21
N ILE A 15 -1.11 0.72 -6.71
CA ILE A 15 -1.36 -0.65 -6.25
C ILE A 15 -1.19 -1.59 -7.45
N LEU A 16 -0.11 -2.37 -7.44
CA LEU A 16 0.23 -3.24 -8.55
C LEU A 16 -0.54 -4.57 -8.44
N PRO A 17 -1.38 -4.92 -9.43
CA PRO A 17 -2.18 -6.14 -9.38
C PRO A 17 -1.38 -7.44 -9.59
N GLY A 18 -0.12 -7.33 -10.03
CA GLY A 18 0.74 -8.47 -10.30
C GLY A 18 0.15 -9.39 -11.39
N LEU A 19 0.01 -10.68 -11.06
CA LEU A 19 -0.55 -11.70 -11.97
C LEU A 19 -2.07 -11.91 -11.78
N SER A 20 -2.74 -10.95 -11.15
CA SER A 20 -4.18 -11.01 -10.95
C SER A 20 -4.93 -10.68 -12.25
N VAL A 21 -5.98 -11.44 -12.52
CA VAL A 21 -6.77 -11.34 -13.75
C VAL A 21 -8.27 -11.29 -13.43
N GLY A 22 -8.95 -10.30 -14.00
CA GLY A 22 -10.39 -10.11 -13.86
C GLY A 22 -10.94 -9.22 -14.97
N GLN A 23 -12.22 -9.38 -15.27
CA GLN A 23 -12.85 -8.65 -16.39
C GLN A 23 -13.15 -7.18 -16.06
N ARG A 24 -13.55 -6.89 -14.82
CA ARG A 24 -13.94 -5.54 -14.37
C ARG A 24 -12.88 -4.87 -13.51
N THR A 25 -12.19 -5.67 -12.71
CA THR A 25 -11.11 -5.22 -11.83
C THR A 25 -10.06 -6.33 -11.75
N PRO A 26 -8.77 -5.99 -11.67
CA PRO A 26 -7.73 -6.95 -11.38
C PRO A 26 -7.53 -7.15 -9.86
N TYR A 27 -8.41 -6.65 -8.98
CA TYR A 27 -8.27 -6.81 -7.53
C TYR A 27 -9.36 -7.72 -6.94
N GLY A 28 -8.92 -8.60 -6.05
CA GLY A 28 -9.66 -9.74 -5.56
C GLY A 28 -9.43 -9.97 -4.07
N VAL A 29 -10.49 -10.35 -3.37
CA VAL A 29 -10.45 -10.66 -1.93
C VAL A 29 -9.48 -11.81 -1.65
N GLY A 30 -8.69 -11.67 -0.59
CA GLY A 30 -7.76 -12.69 -0.09
C GLY A 30 -6.49 -12.84 -0.91
N CYS A 31 -6.32 -12.04 -1.96
CA CYS A 31 -5.11 -11.99 -2.77
C CYS A 31 -4.19 -10.85 -2.29
N THR A 32 -2.88 -11.07 -2.28
CA THR A 32 -1.91 -10.05 -1.86
C THR A 32 -1.36 -9.28 -3.05
N TYR A 33 -1.38 -7.95 -2.93
CA TYR A 33 -0.91 -6.99 -3.90
C TYR A 33 0.28 -6.20 -3.37
N ILE A 34 0.96 -5.47 -4.27
CA ILE A 34 2.09 -4.63 -3.92
C ILE A 34 1.64 -3.17 -3.99
N ALA A 35 1.61 -2.49 -2.85
CA ALA A 35 1.42 -1.05 -2.80
C ALA A 35 2.79 -0.37 -2.90
N VAL A 36 2.90 0.62 -3.79
CA VAL A 36 4.15 1.33 -4.06
C VAL A 36 3.90 2.82 -3.93
N ALA A 37 4.51 3.44 -2.93
CA ALA A 37 4.53 4.89 -2.80
C ALA A 37 5.85 5.45 -3.31
N ARG A 38 5.79 6.55 -4.04
CA ARG A 38 6.96 7.28 -4.52
C ARG A 38 7.14 8.55 -3.69
N THR A 39 8.36 8.78 -3.25
CA THR A 39 8.75 9.95 -2.45
C THR A 39 9.48 10.95 -3.33
N ALA A 40 9.36 12.25 -3.01
CA ALA A 40 10.11 13.29 -3.70
C ALA A 40 11.64 13.11 -3.57
N ASP A 41 12.09 12.66 -2.40
CA ASP A 41 13.50 12.45 -2.09
C ASP A 41 13.88 10.97 -2.03
N ALA A 42 15.04 10.62 -2.59
CA ALA A 42 15.52 9.24 -2.70
C ALA A 42 15.87 8.58 -1.34
N SER A 43 16.17 9.39 -0.33
CA SER A 43 16.50 8.98 1.04
C SER A 43 15.74 9.83 2.07
N GLY A 44 14.50 10.16 1.74
CA GLY A 44 13.66 11.03 2.55
C GLY A 44 13.30 10.44 3.93
N PRO A 45 12.68 11.25 4.81
CA PRO A 45 12.07 10.81 6.06
C PRO A 45 11.14 9.60 5.93
N ARG A 46 10.76 9.06 7.09
CA ARG A 46 9.90 7.88 7.22
C ARG A 46 8.60 8.09 6.46
N VAL A 47 8.32 7.21 5.50
CA VAL A 47 7.04 7.14 4.78
C VAL A 47 6.40 5.80 5.05
N ASP A 48 5.10 5.81 5.31
CA ASP A 48 4.28 4.62 5.53
C ASP A 48 3.09 4.58 4.57
N ILE A 49 2.58 3.36 4.35
CA ILE A 49 1.36 3.09 3.59
C ILE A 49 0.40 2.41 4.55
N ALA A 50 -0.85 2.86 4.59
CA ALA A 50 -1.88 2.25 5.43
C ALA A 50 -3.23 2.20 4.71
N PRO A 51 -4.06 1.18 4.99
CA PRO A 51 -5.45 1.19 4.56
C PRO A 51 -6.24 2.27 5.30
N LEU A 52 -7.22 2.85 4.61
CA LEU A 52 -8.20 3.78 5.18
C LEU A 52 -9.47 3.06 5.65
N ASP A 53 -9.49 1.73 5.53
CA ASP A 53 -10.55 0.83 5.96
C ASP A 53 -10.00 -0.21 6.96
N SER A 54 -10.92 -0.90 7.64
CA SER A 54 -10.61 -2.01 8.55
C SER A 54 -10.55 -3.37 7.86
N ASP A 55 -10.79 -3.40 6.55
CA ASP A 55 -11.07 -4.63 5.80
C ASP A 55 -9.85 -5.06 4.98
N SER A 56 -8.66 -4.68 5.45
CA SER A 56 -7.38 -4.86 4.78
C SER A 56 -6.34 -5.40 5.75
N ILE A 57 -5.45 -6.25 5.24
CA ILE A 57 -4.29 -6.77 5.98
C ILE A 57 -3.00 -6.25 5.33
N MET A 58 -2.08 -5.77 6.17
CA MET A 58 -0.73 -5.33 5.78
C MET A 58 0.30 -6.30 6.37
N PRO A 59 0.55 -7.48 5.74
CA PRO A 59 1.13 -8.62 6.45
C PRO A 59 2.55 -8.41 6.97
N ILE A 60 3.38 -7.59 6.30
CA ILE A 60 4.74 -7.32 6.78
C ILE A 60 4.68 -6.37 7.98
N GLU A 61 3.92 -5.29 7.83
CA GLU A 61 3.72 -4.24 8.82
C GLU A 61 3.07 -4.80 10.09
N GLU A 62 1.95 -5.51 9.97
CA GLU A 62 1.26 -6.13 11.10
C GLU A 62 2.13 -7.12 11.86
N PHE A 63 2.96 -7.89 11.14
CA PHE A 63 3.94 -8.79 11.75
C PHE A 63 5.01 -8.00 12.51
N ALA A 64 5.60 -6.98 11.89
CA ALA A 64 6.65 -6.18 12.52
C ALA A 64 6.14 -5.39 13.73
N TRP A 65 4.91 -4.88 13.69
CA TRP A 65 4.26 -4.15 14.78
C TRP A 65 3.99 -5.01 16.02
N GLN A 66 4.03 -6.34 15.91
CA GLN A 66 4.02 -7.23 17.08
C GLN A 66 5.28 -7.07 17.95
N PHE A 67 6.39 -6.62 17.37
CA PHE A 67 7.69 -6.47 18.04
C PHE A 67 8.07 -5.00 18.26
N ASP A 68 7.73 -4.13 17.31
CA ASP A 68 7.96 -2.69 17.39
C ASP A 68 6.78 -1.93 16.77
N HIS A 69 5.95 -1.32 17.63
CA HIS A 69 4.78 -0.54 17.22
C HIS A 69 5.11 0.69 16.35
N TYR A 70 6.36 1.13 16.35
CA TYR A 70 6.83 2.24 15.52
C TYR A 70 7.62 1.75 14.31
N TRP A 71 7.63 0.47 14.02
CA TRP A 71 8.33 -0.04 12.85
C TRP A 71 7.77 0.51 11.55
N SER A 72 8.68 0.74 10.60
CA SER A 72 8.40 1.16 9.24
C SER A 72 9.47 0.57 8.32
N SER A 73 9.06 -0.05 7.21
CA SER A 73 10.01 -0.49 6.19
C SER A 73 10.75 0.72 5.58
N PRO A 74 12.03 0.58 5.20
CA PRO A 74 12.79 1.70 4.66
C PRO A 74 12.25 2.16 3.30
N VAL A 75 12.44 3.44 3.01
CA VAL A 75 12.38 3.98 1.64
C VAL A 75 13.69 3.65 0.94
N ILE A 76 13.62 3.01 -0.24
CA ILE A 76 14.80 2.62 -1.02
C ILE A 76 14.73 3.33 -2.36
N ALA A 77 15.72 4.18 -2.64
CA ALA A 77 15.82 4.92 -3.91
C ALA A 77 14.53 5.70 -4.27
N GLY A 78 13.85 6.26 -3.27
CA GLY A 78 12.63 7.05 -3.45
C GLY A 78 11.34 6.22 -3.52
N TYR A 79 11.38 4.93 -3.20
CA TYR A 79 10.22 4.05 -3.20
C TYR A 79 10.01 3.40 -1.85
N LYS A 80 8.79 3.48 -1.36
CA LYS A 80 8.26 2.69 -0.25
C LYS A 80 7.39 1.59 -0.83
N VAL A 81 7.59 0.37 -0.37
CA VAL A 81 6.83 -0.80 -0.81
C VAL A 81 6.20 -1.47 0.39
N SER A 82 4.94 -1.87 0.22
CA SER A 82 4.20 -2.64 1.20
C SER A 82 3.38 -3.74 0.52
N LEU A 83 3.07 -4.79 1.28
CA LEU A 83 2.13 -5.82 0.85
C LEU A 83 0.76 -5.47 1.41
N TRP A 84 -0.27 -5.64 0.58
CA TRP A 84 -1.65 -5.33 0.97
C TRP A 84 -2.58 -6.46 0.52
N THR A 85 -3.47 -6.91 1.41
CA THR A 85 -4.46 -7.97 1.13
C THR A 85 -5.85 -7.52 1.57
N PRO A 86 -6.78 -7.21 0.64
CA PRO A 86 -8.17 -6.93 1.00
C PRO A 86 -8.88 -8.20 1.47
N THR A 87 -9.74 -8.07 2.47
CA THR A 87 -10.43 -9.20 3.12
C THR A 87 -11.93 -9.23 2.83
N THR A 88 -12.49 -8.15 2.27
CA THR A 88 -13.90 -8.05 1.88
C THR A 88 -14.05 -7.47 0.47
N PRO A 89 -15.11 -7.80 -0.29
CA PRO A 89 -15.39 -7.14 -1.56
C PRO A 89 -15.86 -5.69 -1.32
N GLY A 90 -15.55 -4.80 -2.24
CA GLY A 90 -15.97 -3.39 -2.16
C GLY A 90 -14.91 -2.42 -2.63
N GLU A 91 -15.11 -1.14 -2.34
CA GLU A 91 -14.09 -0.11 -2.55
C GLU A 91 -13.10 -0.13 -1.38
N HIS A 92 -11.82 -0.17 -1.70
CA HIS A 92 -10.71 -0.12 -0.73
C HIS A 92 -9.80 1.04 -1.09
N SER A 93 -9.28 1.70 -0.06
CA SER A 93 -8.37 2.84 -0.26
C SER A 93 -7.13 2.71 0.60
N LEU A 94 -5.97 2.89 -0.02
CA LEU A 94 -4.69 3.02 0.67
C LEU A 94 -4.25 4.48 0.65
N MET A 95 -3.63 4.93 1.73
CA MET A 95 -2.95 6.22 1.80
C MET A 95 -1.47 6.02 2.07
N ALA A 96 -0.63 6.79 1.39
CA ALA A 96 0.77 6.90 1.70
C ALA A 96 1.06 8.26 2.34
N TYR A 97 1.83 8.28 3.42
CA TYR A 97 2.04 9.48 4.22
C TYR A 97 3.43 9.50 4.87
N GLU A 98 4.00 10.69 5.02
CA GLU A 98 5.26 10.92 5.74
C GLU A 98 5.01 11.41 7.18
N THR A 99 3.96 12.23 7.34
CA THR A 99 3.57 12.84 8.61
C THR A 99 2.05 12.75 8.77
N SER A 100 1.52 13.27 9.88
CA SER A 100 0.07 13.35 10.11
C SER A 100 -0.68 14.27 9.14
N ALA A 101 0.00 14.95 8.21
CA ALA A 101 -0.61 15.79 7.19
C ALA A 101 -1.33 15.00 6.08
N GLY A 102 -1.15 13.67 6.03
CA GLY A 102 -1.71 12.81 4.99
C GLY A 102 -0.84 12.76 3.73
N GLY A 103 -1.41 12.24 2.64
CA GLY A 103 -0.74 12.14 1.34
C GLY A 103 -1.63 11.50 0.27
N PRO A 104 -1.07 11.03 -0.86
CA PRO A 104 -1.84 10.49 -1.96
C PRO A 104 -2.62 9.25 -1.53
N VAL A 105 -3.82 9.12 -2.09
CA VAL A 105 -4.74 8.00 -1.85
C VAL A 105 -4.94 7.25 -3.16
N ALA A 106 -4.77 5.93 -3.11
CA ALA A 106 -5.10 5.03 -4.20
C ALA A 106 -6.35 4.24 -3.83
N THR A 107 -7.38 4.34 -4.66
CA THR A 107 -8.67 3.68 -4.46
C THR A 107 -8.88 2.63 -5.55
N VAL A 108 -9.25 1.41 -5.14
CA VAL A 108 -9.52 0.30 -6.05
C VAL A 108 -10.81 -0.42 -5.67
N THR A 109 -11.50 -0.98 -6.66
CA THR A 109 -12.63 -1.88 -6.42
C THR A 109 -12.12 -3.32 -6.36
N VAL A 110 -12.48 -4.03 -5.29
CA VAL A 110 -12.14 -5.42 -5.03
C VAL A 110 -13.36 -6.31 -5.19
N ASN A 111 -13.24 -7.36 -5.99
CA ASN A 111 -14.28 -8.37 -6.18
C ASN A 111 -13.98 -9.66 -5.41
N PRO A 112 -14.96 -10.57 -5.23
CA PRO A 112 -14.66 -11.94 -4.83
C PRO A 112 -13.63 -12.57 -5.78
N ALA A 113 -12.71 -13.37 -5.24
CA ALA A 113 -11.68 -14.02 -6.05
C ALA A 113 -11.29 -15.39 -5.50
N THR A 114 -10.60 -16.17 -6.33
CA THR A 114 -9.93 -17.40 -5.92
C THR A 114 -8.42 -17.19 -5.95
N PRO A 115 -7.73 -17.16 -4.78
CA PRO A 115 -6.27 -17.10 -4.73
C PRO A 115 -5.66 -18.46 -5.13
N VAL A 116 -4.72 -18.46 -6.07
CA VAL A 116 -4.01 -19.64 -6.57
C VAL A 116 -2.51 -19.35 -6.56
N GLY A 117 -1.91 -19.39 -5.37
CA GLY A 117 -0.51 -19.01 -5.17
C GLY A 117 -0.29 -17.53 -5.53
N PRO A 118 0.63 -17.19 -6.47
CA PRO A 118 0.84 -15.81 -6.90
C PRO A 118 -0.24 -15.30 -7.87
N LEU A 119 -1.13 -16.18 -8.36
CA LEU A 119 -2.24 -15.81 -9.23
C LEU A 119 -3.47 -15.48 -8.40
N CYS A 120 -4.28 -14.55 -8.92
CA CYS A 120 -5.59 -14.24 -8.37
C CYS A 120 -6.63 -14.24 -9.50
N LEU A 121 -7.61 -15.13 -9.40
CA LEU A 121 -8.69 -15.25 -10.37
C LEU A 121 -9.91 -14.49 -9.85
N VAL A 122 -10.11 -13.28 -10.37
CA VAL A 122 -11.13 -12.36 -9.90
C VAL A 122 -12.46 -12.62 -10.59
N ALA A 123 -13.53 -12.69 -9.81
CA ALA A 123 -14.87 -12.88 -10.32
C ALA A 123 -15.35 -11.68 -11.16
N PRO A 124 -16.24 -11.90 -12.15
CA PRO A 124 -16.80 -10.84 -12.99
C PRO A 124 -17.54 -9.73 -12.21
#